data_AF-A0A939YER2-F1
#
_entry.id   AF-A0A939YER2-F1
#
_cell.length_a   1.000
_cell.length_b   1.000
_cell.length_c   1.000
_cell.angle_alpha   90.00
_cell.angle_beta   90.00
_cell.angle_gamma   90.00
#
_symmetry.space_group_name_H-M   'P 1'
#
loop_
_entity.id
_entity.type
_entity.pdbx_description
1 polymer ?
#
loop_
_entity_poly.entity_id
_entity_poly.type
_entity_poly.pdbx_seq_one_letter_code
_entity_poly.pdbx_strand_id
1 'polypeptide(L)'
;MRNNRGFSLIELVIVIAIMAILASVVVPAIIRYIDKSRKAMDVQTAQVIYQACELAMTSGNDAAYEGWSVCATMFSSHGAYNGHAYGNSEGYGKGDSTADANMLANGCYNMRPVAWCRGVNVNNWQNTLFKSVIDTGRGGDEQRAFTDEMLYCMAQEEARGGNATNNRNFDGETDLGFRYKHRKGIKTLSGQYKNPECWIIYRRDDNGNPEIWVGYKSGNIQPLCRIYPDPAQDYKQ
;
A
#
# COMPACT_ATOMS: atom_id res chain seq x y z
N MET A 1 60.75 -25.55 22.21
CA MET A 1 59.99 -26.62 21.52
C MET A 1 58.55 -26.13 21.35
N ARG A 2 58.09 -25.89 20.11
CA ARG A 2 56.71 -25.42 19.86
C ARG A 2 55.79 -26.64 19.73
N ASN A 3 54.86 -26.77 20.67
CA ASN A 3 53.92 -27.87 20.77
C ASN A 3 52.71 -27.58 19.87
N ASN A 4 52.82 -27.89 18.58
CA ASN A 4 51.72 -27.72 17.62
C ASN A 4 50.74 -28.88 17.76
N ARG A 5 49.80 -28.78 18.71
CA ARG A 5 48.59 -29.62 18.72
C ARG A 5 47.66 -29.12 17.62
N GLY A 6 47.84 -29.66 16.41
CA GLY A 6 46.90 -29.44 15.30
C GLY A 6 45.56 -30.08 15.60
N PHE A 7 44.48 -29.37 15.25
CA PHE A 7 43.10 -29.86 15.35
C PHE A 7 42.97 -31.21 14.64
N SER A 8 42.29 -32.18 15.25
CA SER A 8 42.08 -33.47 14.62
C SER A 8 41.00 -33.36 13.54
N LEU A 9 41.19 -34.05 12.42
CA LEU A 9 40.23 -34.06 11.31
C LEU A 9 38.85 -34.53 11.75
N ILE A 10 38.81 -35.48 12.70
CA ILE A 10 37.56 -35.97 13.29
C ILE A 10 36.82 -34.90 14.11
N GLU A 11 37.56 -34.06 14.84
CA GLU A 11 36.96 -32.99 15.65
C GLU A 11 36.29 -31.96 14.74
N LEU A 12 36.89 -31.69 13.57
CA LEU A 12 36.29 -30.81 12.57
C LEU A 12 35.01 -31.40 11.96
N VAL A 13 35.00 -32.70 11.62
CA VAL A 13 33.84 -33.37 11.01
C VAL A 13 32.63 -33.40 11.96
N ILE A 14 32.85 -33.62 13.26
CA ILE A 14 31.77 -33.60 14.25
C ILE A 14 31.17 -32.20 14.37
N VAL A 15 32.01 -31.16 14.37
CA VAL A 15 31.56 -29.77 14.48
C VAL A 15 30.69 -29.35 13.30
N ILE A 16 31.10 -29.67 12.06
CA ILE A 16 30.29 -29.35 10.88
C ILE A 16 28.97 -30.13 10.87
N ALA A 17 28.94 -31.36 11.39
CA ALA A 17 27.73 -32.16 11.48
C ALA A 17 26.71 -31.53 12.45
N ILE A 18 27.16 -31.08 13.63
CA ILE A 18 26.29 -30.38 14.60
C ILE A 18 25.82 -29.04 14.03
N MET A 19 26.72 -28.27 13.40
CA MET A 19 26.34 -27.01 12.74
C MET A 19 25.30 -27.21 11.64
N ALA A 20 25.40 -28.30 10.86
CA ALA A 20 24.41 -28.62 9.82
C ALA A 20 23.03 -28.92 10.42
N ILE A 21 22.97 -29.70 11.51
CA ILE A 21 21.70 -30.00 12.20
C ILE A 21 21.08 -28.72 12.74
N LEU A 22 21.85 -27.87 13.42
CA LEU A 22 21.35 -26.60 13.97
C LEU A 22 20.88 -25.64 12.86
N ALA A 23 21.67 -25.50 11.80
CA ALA A 23 21.32 -24.64 10.67
C ALA A 23 19.99 -25.07 10.01
N SER A 24 19.74 -26.38 9.91
CA SER A 24 18.51 -26.91 9.30
C SER A 24 17.23 -26.46 10.00
N VAL A 25 17.26 -26.30 11.32
CA VAL A 25 16.11 -25.87 12.12
C VAL A 25 15.96 -24.34 12.14
N VAL A 26 17.08 -23.61 12.12
CA VAL A 26 17.09 -22.15 12.26
C VAL A 26 16.66 -21.43 10.98
N VAL A 27 17.05 -21.93 9.80
CA VAL A 27 16.79 -21.24 8.52
C VAL A 27 15.29 -20.94 8.28
N PRO A 28 14.35 -21.88 8.45
CA PRO A 28 12.92 -21.60 8.28
C PRO A 28 12.38 -20.53 9.26
N ALA A 29 12.90 -20.51 10.49
CA ALA A 29 12.49 -19.54 11.50
C ALA A 29 12.94 -18.12 11.13
N ILE A 30 14.17 -17.97 10.62
CA ILE A 30 14.68 -16.69 10.13
C ILE A 30 13.84 -16.17 8.97
N ILE A 31 13.49 -17.02 8.00
CA ILE A 31 12.67 -16.62 6.85
C ILE A 31 11.31 -16.06 7.30
N ARG A 32 10.65 -16.73 8.25
CA ARG A 32 9.38 -16.26 8.82
C ARG A 32 9.54 -14.92 9.54
N TYR A 33 10.62 -14.74 10.29
CA TYR A 33 10.89 -13.49 11.01
C TYR A 33 11.15 -12.32 10.04
N ILE A 34 11.89 -12.56 8.95
CA ILE A 34 12.11 -11.57 7.90
C ILE A 34 10.78 -11.16 7.25
N ASP A 35 9.90 -12.12 6.94
CA ASP A 35 8.59 -11.81 6.36
C ASP A 35 7.71 -10.99 7.31
N LYS A 36 7.72 -11.34 8.61
CA LYS A 36 7.02 -10.59 9.65
C LYS A 36 7.55 -9.16 9.78
N SER A 37 8.87 -9.00 9.78
CA SER A 37 9.53 -7.69 9.81
C SER A 37 9.13 -6.84 8.59
N ARG A 38 9.06 -7.45 7.39
CA ARG A 38 8.61 -6.76 6.17
C ARG A 38 7.18 -6.27 6.27
N LYS A 39 6.25 -7.11 6.76
CA LYS A 39 4.86 -6.68 6.98
C LYS A 39 4.75 -5.59 8.03
N ALA A 40 5.50 -5.69 9.14
CA ALA A 40 5.51 -4.67 10.18
C ALA A 40 6.01 -3.31 9.65
N MET A 41 7.04 -3.29 8.79
CA MET A 41 7.49 -2.07 8.11
C MET A 41 6.41 -1.48 7.20
N ASP A 42 5.68 -2.33 6.46
CA ASP A 42 4.58 -1.87 5.61
C ASP A 42 3.42 -1.31 6.45
N VAL A 43 3.07 -1.94 7.57
CA VAL A 43 2.06 -1.43 8.52
C VAL A 43 2.47 -0.09 9.12
N GLN A 44 3.74 0.05 9.53
CA GLN A 44 4.26 1.32 10.04
C GLN A 44 4.21 2.42 8.97
N THR A 45 4.56 2.08 7.73
CA THR A 45 4.46 3.01 6.59
C THR A 45 3.00 3.43 6.36
N ALA A 46 2.07 2.47 6.39
CA ALA A 46 0.64 2.75 6.26
C ALA A 46 0.10 3.64 7.38
N GLN A 47 0.57 3.45 8.62
CA GLN A 47 0.20 4.32 9.74
C GLN A 47 0.66 5.77 9.51
N VAL A 48 1.89 5.97 9.00
CA VAL A 48 2.39 7.31 8.67
C VAL A 48 1.54 7.95 7.56
N ILE A 49 1.20 7.20 6.51
CA ILE A 49 0.33 7.68 5.43
C ILE A 49 -1.05 8.06 5.99
N TYR A 50 -1.62 7.23 6.87
CA TYR A 50 -2.91 7.50 7.50
C TYR A 50 -2.90 8.79 8.31
N GLN A 51 -1.88 8.98 9.17
CA GLN A 51 -1.75 10.19 9.98
C GLN A 51 -1.60 11.44 9.12
N ALA A 52 -0.86 11.34 8.00
CA ALA A 52 -0.75 12.43 7.05
C ALA A 52 -2.09 12.77 6.37
N CYS A 53 -2.94 11.76 6.08
CA CYS A 53 -4.29 11.99 5.59
C CYS A 53 -5.14 12.73 6.64
N GLU A 54 -5.10 12.31 7.90
CA GLU A 54 -5.83 12.98 8.98
C GLU A 54 -5.40 14.43 9.16
N LEU A 55 -4.09 14.70 9.09
CA LEU A 55 -3.58 16.05 9.17
C LEU A 55 -4.00 16.89 7.96
N ALA A 56 -3.92 16.36 6.74
CA ALA A 56 -4.34 17.08 5.53
C ALA A 56 -5.83 17.41 5.53
N MET A 57 -6.68 16.54 6.07
CA MET A 57 -8.12 16.82 6.21
C MET A 57 -8.41 17.90 7.26
N THR A 58 -7.48 18.18 8.18
CA THR A 58 -7.66 19.10 9.31
C THR A 58 -6.72 20.30 9.28
N SER A 59 -5.92 20.46 8.23
CA SER A 59 -4.88 21.50 8.12
C SER A 59 -5.43 22.91 7.88
N GLY A 60 -6.74 23.06 7.67
CA GLY A 60 -7.38 24.32 7.31
C GLY A 60 -7.21 24.70 5.83
N ASN A 61 -6.62 23.82 5.01
CA ASN A 61 -6.58 23.97 3.57
C ASN A 61 -7.91 23.49 2.96
N ASP A 62 -8.80 24.45 2.64
CA ASP A 62 -10.11 24.16 2.05
C ASP A 62 -10.00 23.36 0.74
N ALA A 63 -8.99 23.62 -0.09
CA ALA A 63 -8.81 22.89 -1.34
C ALA A 63 -8.46 21.41 -1.10
N ALA A 64 -7.67 21.12 -0.05
CA ALA A 64 -7.37 19.75 0.34
C ALA A 64 -8.61 19.03 0.90
N TYR A 65 -9.42 19.72 1.71
CA TYR A 65 -10.68 19.19 2.22
C TYR A 65 -11.70 18.91 1.10
N GLU A 66 -11.82 19.82 0.13
CA GLU A 66 -12.65 19.61 -1.06
C GLU A 66 -12.13 18.44 -1.89
N GLY A 67 -10.80 18.32 -2.08
CA GLY A 67 -10.19 17.17 -2.75
C GLY A 67 -10.52 15.82 -2.10
N TRP A 68 -10.53 15.79 -0.77
CA TRP A 68 -10.99 14.63 0.00
C TRP A 68 -12.49 14.35 -0.23
N SER A 69 -13.30 15.40 -0.32
CA SER A 69 -14.77 15.31 -0.43
C SER A 69 -15.25 14.98 -1.85
N VAL A 70 -14.59 15.48 -2.89
CA VAL A 70 -14.94 15.28 -4.31
C VAL A 70 -14.85 13.81 -4.73
N CYS A 71 -14.04 13.00 -4.05
CA CYS A 71 -14.06 11.56 -4.29
C CYS A 71 -15.46 10.95 -4.05
N ALA A 72 -16.28 11.53 -3.14
CA ALA A 72 -17.62 11.07 -2.78
C ALA A 72 -18.72 11.32 -3.83
N THR A 73 -18.46 12.10 -4.90
CA THR A 73 -19.48 12.44 -5.92
C THR A 73 -19.14 11.98 -7.33
N MET A 74 -17.94 11.45 -7.56
CA MET A 74 -17.51 11.03 -8.89
C MET A 74 -18.08 9.68 -9.36
N PHE A 75 -19.32 9.72 -9.85
CA PHE A 75 -19.88 8.77 -10.80
C PHE A 75 -20.57 9.53 -11.91
N SER A 76 -19.83 9.83 -12.99
CA SER A 76 -20.31 9.73 -14.36
C SER A 76 -19.30 10.38 -15.29
N SER A 77 -18.70 9.55 -16.15
CA SER A 77 -18.08 9.98 -17.40
C SER A 77 -16.87 10.90 -17.24
N HIS A 78 -15.69 10.30 -17.03
CA HIS A 78 -14.48 10.41 -17.88
C HIS A 78 -13.29 9.75 -17.15
N GLY A 79 -13.03 8.47 -17.48
CA GLY A 79 -11.67 7.91 -17.53
C GLY A 79 -10.76 7.88 -16.30
N ALA A 80 -11.26 7.94 -15.07
CA ALA A 80 -10.41 7.81 -13.87
C ALA A 80 -10.22 6.33 -13.46
N TYR A 81 -9.03 6.00 -12.99
CA TYR A 81 -8.63 4.66 -12.58
C TYR A 81 -9.46 4.15 -11.38
N ASN A 82 -10.46 3.31 -11.68
CA ASN A 82 -11.39 2.61 -10.79
C ASN A 82 -12.40 3.50 -10.06
N GLY A 83 -13.68 3.13 -10.21
CA GLY A 83 -14.78 3.64 -9.40
C GLY A 83 -14.69 3.21 -7.93
N HIS A 84 -15.81 3.28 -7.20
CA HIS A 84 -15.88 2.84 -5.80
C HIS A 84 -15.40 1.39 -5.67
N ALA A 85 -14.69 1.10 -4.61
CA ALA A 85 -14.37 -0.27 -4.22
C ALA A 85 -15.27 -0.70 -3.06
N TYR A 86 -15.35 -2.01 -2.86
CA TYR A 86 -16.00 -2.60 -1.68
C TYR A 86 -14.94 -3.15 -0.74
N GLY A 87 -15.00 -2.76 0.53
CA GLY A 87 -14.22 -3.34 1.62
C GLY A 87 -15.13 -4.09 2.59
N ASN A 88 -14.61 -5.10 3.29
CA ASN A 88 -15.32 -5.78 4.37
C ASN A 88 -14.65 -5.54 5.73
N SER A 89 -15.29 -5.97 6.81
CA SER A 89 -14.76 -5.83 8.17
C SER A 89 -13.40 -6.50 8.36
N GLU A 90 -13.15 -7.62 7.67
CA GLU A 90 -11.89 -8.36 7.68
C GLU A 90 -10.74 -7.67 6.91
N GLY A 91 -11.03 -6.57 6.22
CA GLY A 91 -10.05 -5.80 5.47
C GLY A 91 -9.71 -6.39 4.11
N TYR A 92 -10.60 -7.16 3.48
CA TYR A 92 -10.46 -7.62 2.10
C TYR A 92 -11.36 -6.83 1.16
N GLY A 93 -10.90 -6.66 -0.09
CA GLY A 93 -11.55 -5.75 -1.03
C GLY A 93 -11.77 -6.34 -2.42
N LYS A 94 -12.71 -5.74 -3.14
CA LYS A 94 -13.00 -6.03 -4.56
C LYS A 94 -13.13 -4.72 -5.33
N GLY A 95 -12.49 -4.66 -6.50
CA GLY A 95 -12.63 -3.53 -7.44
C GLY A 95 -14.00 -3.55 -8.14
N ASP A 96 -14.51 -2.37 -8.50
CA ASP A 96 -15.81 -2.23 -9.15
C ASP A 96 -15.87 -2.91 -10.51
N SER A 97 -16.99 -3.57 -10.79
CA SER A 97 -17.45 -3.71 -12.18
C SER A 97 -18.94 -3.42 -12.36
N THR A 98 -19.67 -3.19 -11.27
CA THR A 98 -21.08 -2.78 -11.19
C THR A 98 -21.45 -2.88 -9.72
N ALA A 99 -22.23 -1.92 -9.22
CA ALA A 99 -22.72 -1.94 -7.85
C ALA A 99 -23.55 -3.21 -7.58
N ASP A 100 -22.95 -4.22 -6.96
CA ASP A 100 -23.67 -5.40 -6.53
C ASP A 100 -24.30 -5.02 -5.18
N ALA A 101 -25.58 -4.64 -5.20
CA ALA A 101 -26.36 -4.32 -3.99
C ALA A 101 -26.26 -5.44 -2.93
N ASN A 102 -25.96 -6.68 -3.37
CA ASN A 102 -25.71 -7.82 -2.49
C ASN A 102 -24.43 -7.67 -1.64
N MET A 103 -23.42 -6.91 -2.09
CA MET A 103 -22.18 -6.71 -1.32
C MET A 103 -22.43 -5.86 -0.08
N LEU A 104 -23.18 -4.76 -0.22
CA LEU A 104 -23.58 -3.94 0.93
C LEU A 104 -24.47 -4.72 1.91
N ALA A 105 -25.34 -5.60 1.39
CA ALA A 105 -26.17 -6.48 2.22
C ALA A 105 -25.36 -7.54 3.00
N ASN A 106 -24.14 -7.87 2.57
CA ASN A 106 -23.25 -8.86 3.19
C ASN A 106 -22.23 -8.26 4.18
N GLY A 107 -22.46 -7.04 4.66
CA GLY A 107 -21.56 -6.38 5.62
C GLY A 107 -20.31 -5.75 4.99
N CYS A 108 -20.31 -5.54 3.68
CA CYS A 108 -19.31 -4.71 3.00
C CYS A 108 -19.74 -3.24 3.00
N TYR A 109 -18.79 -2.34 2.78
CA TYR A 109 -18.99 -0.90 2.69
C TYR A 109 -18.32 -0.34 1.44
N ASN A 110 -18.84 0.81 0.97
CA ASN A 110 -18.25 1.55 -0.13
C ASN A 110 -17.04 2.34 0.34
N MET A 111 -16.00 2.32 -0.47
CA MET A 111 -14.81 3.12 -0.27
C MET A 111 -14.33 3.67 -1.61
N ARG A 112 -13.76 4.87 -1.61
CA ARG A 112 -13.41 5.58 -2.84
C ARG A 112 -11.94 5.96 -2.86
N PRO A 113 -11.23 5.64 -3.96
CA PRO A 113 -9.81 5.91 -4.03
C PRO A 113 -9.58 7.42 -4.16
N VAL A 114 -8.67 7.95 -3.35
CA VAL A 114 -8.32 9.37 -3.32
C VAL A 114 -6.92 9.60 -3.87
N ALA A 115 -5.97 8.78 -3.42
CA ALA A 115 -4.62 8.80 -3.92
C ALA A 115 -4.04 7.38 -4.04
N TRP A 116 -3.05 7.20 -4.91
CA TRP A 116 -2.37 5.92 -5.05
C TRP A 116 -0.91 6.10 -5.46
N CYS A 117 -0.10 5.06 -5.27
CA CYS A 117 1.21 4.96 -5.91
C CYS A 117 1.56 3.50 -6.20
N ARG A 118 2.53 3.28 -7.08
CA ARG A 118 3.14 1.99 -7.38
C ARG A 118 4.37 1.82 -6.49
N GLY A 119 4.23 1.21 -5.32
CA GLY A 119 5.36 0.90 -4.43
C GLY A 119 6.26 -0.26 -4.89
N VAL A 120 6.23 -0.60 -6.18
CA VAL A 120 7.18 -1.50 -6.84
C VAL A 120 7.69 -0.87 -8.13
N ASN A 121 8.93 -1.16 -8.50
CA ASN A 121 9.47 -0.81 -9.82
C ASN A 121 8.97 -1.82 -10.86
N VAL A 122 8.38 -1.35 -11.96
CA VAL A 122 7.94 -2.19 -13.08
C VAL A 122 8.51 -1.62 -14.36
N ASN A 123 9.27 -2.43 -15.12
CA ASN A 123 9.84 -2.05 -16.41
C ASN A 123 10.66 -0.75 -16.39
N ASN A 124 11.50 -0.56 -15.36
CA ASN A 124 12.28 0.65 -15.10
C ASN A 124 11.45 1.92 -14.86
N TRP A 125 10.15 1.79 -14.65
CA TRP A 125 9.26 2.88 -14.31
C TRP A 125 8.94 2.85 -12.82
N GLN A 126 9.43 3.86 -12.10
CA GLN A 126 9.18 4.04 -10.68
C GLN A 126 8.06 5.06 -10.51
N ASN A 127 6.90 4.61 -10.04
CA ASN A 127 5.83 5.49 -9.61
C ASN A 127 5.59 5.31 -8.11
N THR A 128 6.65 5.39 -7.32
CA THR A 128 6.60 5.13 -5.86
C THR A 128 6.09 6.32 -5.07
N LEU A 129 5.53 7.33 -5.74
CA LEU A 129 5.09 8.60 -5.18
C LEU A 129 3.58 8.71 -5.32
N PHE A 130 2.91 9.22 -4.28
CA PHE A 130 1.46 9.33 -4.28
C PHE A 130 0.97 10.33 -5.31
N LYS A 131 -0.11 9.94 -5.99
CA LYS A 131 -0.81 10.76 -6.97
C LYS A 131 -2.30 10.77 -6.74
N SER A 132 -2.98 11.81 -7.24
CA SER A 132 -4.43 11.81 -7.38
C SER A 132 -4.89 10.66 -8.26
N VAL A 133 -6.08 10.12 -7.97
CA VAL A 133 -6.65 9.02 -8.77
C VAL A 133 -7.31 9.56 -10.05
N ILE A 134 -7.75 10.81 -10.01
CA ILE A 134 -8.30 11.54 -11.14
C ILE A 134 -7.17 12.33 -11.80
N ASP A 135 -6.97 12.07 -13.10
CA ASP A 135 -5.86 12.68 -13.87
C ASP A 135 -6.21 14.06 -14.41
N THR A 136 -7.47 14.30 -14.83
CA THR A 136 -7.88 15.50 -15.58
C THR A 136 -9.17 16.13 -15.09
N GLY A 137 -9.34 17.42 -15.40
CA GLY A 137 -10.54 18.20 -15.07
C GLY A 137 -10.57 18.68 -13.62
N ARG A 138 -11.59 19.48 -13.29
CA ARG A 138 -11.72 20.18 -12.01
C ARG A 138 -11.58 19.25 -10.79
N GLY A 139 -12.18 18.07 -10.82
CA GLY A 139 -12.07 17.14 -9.69
C GLY A 139 -10.72 16.41 -9.59
N GLY A 140 -9.94 16.38 -10.68
CA GLY A 140 -8.54 15.99 -10.63
C GLY A 140 -7.67 17.04 -9.95
N ASP A 141 -7.94 18.31 -10.21
CA ASP A 141 -7.24 19.42 -9.54
C ASP A 141 -7.58 19.48 -8.04
N GLU A 142 -8.84 19.25 -7.69
CA GLU A 142 -9.29 19.15 -6.29
C GLU A 142 -8.62 17.95 -5.59
N GLN A 143 -8.65 16.72 -6.14
CA GLN A 143 -7.93 15.58 -5.53
C GLN A 143 -6.42 15.76 -5.45
N ARG A 144 -5.84 16.54 -6.37
CA ARG A 144 -4.42 16.88 -6.34
C ARG A 144 -4.09 17.79 -5.17
N ALA A 145 -4.93 18.79 -4.88
CA ALA A 145 -4.77 19.63 -3.71
C ALA A 145 -4.74 18.80 -2.41
N PHE A 146 -5.60 17.78 -2.29
CA PHE A 146 -5.52 16.83 -1.18
C PHE A 146 -4.20 16.05 -1.16
N THR A 147 -3.78 15.53 -2.32
CA THR A 147 -2.55 14.71 -2.41
C THR A 147 -1.31 15.53 -2.06
N ASP A 148 -1.24 16.77 -2.53
CA ASP A 148 -0.15 17.72 -2.25
C ASP A 148 -0.10 18.05 -0.76
N GLU A 149 -1.24 18.40 -0.16
CA GLU A 149 -1.33 18.70 1.28
C GLU A 149 -0.95 17.49 2.14
N MET A 150 -1.40 16.29 1.78
CA MET A 150 -1.04 15.05 2.47
C MET A 150 0.46 14.75 2.40
N LEU A 151 1.08 14.98 1.25
CA LEU A 151 2.53 14.83 1.11
C LEU A 151 3.29 15.90 1.90
N TYR A 152 2.81 17.15 1.89
CA TYR A 152 3.36 18.23 2.71
C TYR A 152 3.32 17.88 4.21
N CYS A 153 2.18 17.38 4.69
CA CYS A 153 2.01 16.91 6.06
C CYS A 153 2.97 15.78 6.46
N MET A 154 3.41 14.97 5.49
CA MET A 154 4.28 13.82 5.72
C MET A 154 5.77 14.12 5.60
N ALA A 155 6.15 14.92 4.61
CA ALA A 155 7.54 15.18 4.25
C ALA A 155 8.10 16.48 4.84
N GLN A 156 7.24 17.39 5.33
CA GLN A 156 7.60 18.71 5.86
C GLN A 156 8.34 19.65 4.86
N GLU A 157 8.56 19.22 3.61
CA GLU A 157 9.19 19.98 2.51
C GLU A 157 8.18 20.30 1.39
N GLU A 158 8.62 20.91 0.27
CA GLU A 158 7.80 21.29 -0.91
C GLU A 158 7.19 20.11 -1.69
N ALA A 159 6.88 19.01 -0.99
CA ALA A 159 6.40 17.78 -1.57
C ALA A 159 5.07 17.99 -2.30
N ARG A 160 5.01 17.57 -3.57
CA ARG A 160 3.81 17.66 -4.40
C ARG A 160 3.51 16.30 -5.00
N GLY A 161 2.23 15.99 -5.12
CA GLY A 161 1.72 14.77 -5.75
C GLY A 161 2.19 14.65 -7.20
N GLY A 162 2.47 15.77 -7.86
CA GLY A 162 2.97 15.85 -9.24
C GLY A 162 2.17 16.88 -10.04
N ASN A 163 2.60 17.19 -11.27
CA ASN A 163 1.88 18.10 -12.16
C ASN A 163 1.21 17.34 -13.32
N ALA A 164 0.03 17.77 -13.74
CA ALA A 164 -0.62 17.22 -14.93
C ALA A 164 0.20 17.62 -16.17
N THR A 165 1.04 16.72 -16.67
CA THR A 165 1.62 16.88 -18.02
C THR A 165 0.73 16.17 -19.04
N ASN A 166 0.76 16.60 -20.30
CA ASN A 166 0.02 15.96 -21.42
C ASN A 166 0.44 14.48 -21.64
N ASN A 167 1.47 14.03 -20.95
CA ASN A 167 1.89 12.65 -20.87
C ASN A 167 1.34 12.11 -19.54
N ARG A 168 0.61 10.99 -19.54
CA ARG A 168 -0.02 10.36 -18.34
C ARG A 168 0.98 9.88 -17.26
N ASN A 169 2.18 10.43 -17.27
CA ASN A 169 3.26 10.26 -16.34
C ASN A 169 3.13 11.36 -15.29
N PHE A 170 2.38 11.05 -14.23
CA PHE A 170 2.35 11.83 -13.02
C PHE A 170 3.43 11.29 -12.08
N ASP A 171 4.50 12.05 -11.94
CA ASP A 171 5.59 11.88 -10.98
C ASP A 171 5.53 13.03 -9.98
N GLY A 172 5.26 12.69 -8.72
CA GLY A 172 5.38 13.63 -7.62
C GLY A 172 6.82 14.09 -7.45
N GLU A 173 6.99 15.19 -6.73
CA GLU A 173 8.29 15.68 -6.29
C GLU A 173 8.36 15.46 -4.79
N THR A 174 9.07 14.44 -4.34
CA THR A 174 9.40 14.21 -2.92
C THR A 174 10.56 13.23 -2.81
N ASP A 175 11.38 13.41 -1.77
CA ASP A 175 12.46 12.47 -1.42
C ASP A 175 11.94 11.17 -0.77
N LEU A 176 10.64 11.10 -0.44
CA LEU A 176 10.00 9.94 0.19
C LEU A 176 9.45 8.94 -0.85
N GLY A 177 10.16 7.81 -1.03
CA GLY A 177 9.70 6.71 -1.87
C GLY A 177 8.94 5.60 -1.10
N PHE A 178 7.69 5.33 -1.47
CA PHE A 178 6.80 4.37 -0.79
C PHE A 178 6.94 2.92 -1.30
N ARG A 179 8.13 2.32 -1.22
CA ARG A 179 8.34 0.93 -1.67
C ARG A 179 7.89 -0.11 -0.65
N TYR A 180 6.93 -0.99 -1.00
CA TYR A 180 6.55 -2.10 -0.11
C TYR A 180 7.68 -3.10 0.07
N LYS A 181 7.71 -3.68 1.25
CA LYS A 181 8.66 -4.70 1.67
C LYS A 181 8.06 -6.10 1.52
N HIS A 182 6.77 -6.27 1.76
CA HIS A 182 6.06 -7.54 1.60
C HIS A 182 5.52 -7.70 0.17
N ARG A 183 5.90 -8.80 -0.50
CA ARG A 183 5.57 -9.05 -1.92
C ARG A 183 4.95 -10.42 -2.18
N LYS A 184 4.55 -11.14 -1.13
CA LYS A 184 3.88 -12.43 -1.31
C LYS A 184 2.46 -12.21 -1.82
N GLY A 185 1.98 -13.18 -2.59
CA GLY A 185 0.62 -13.15 -3.12
C GLY A 185 -0.41 -13.14 -2.00
N ILE A 186 -1.40 -12.25 -2.11
CA ILE A 186 -2.55 -12.13 -1.22
C ILE A 186 -3.76 -12.71 -1.95
N LYS A 187 -4.60 -13.43 -1.22
CA LYS A 187 -5.82 -14.02 -1.78
C LYS A 187 -6.89 -12.94 -1.93
N THR A 188 -7.45 -12.81 -3.12
CA THR A 188 -8.60 -11.93 -3.38
C THR A 188 -9.89 -12.56 -2.85
N LEU A 189 -10.95 -11.77 -2.75
CA LEU A 189 -12.30 -12.28 -2.44
C LEU A 189 -12.79 -13.31 -3.48
N SER A 190 -12.29 -13.26 -4.73
CA SER A 190 -12.55 -14.26 -5.77
C SER A 190 -11.69 -15.53 -5.67
N GLY A 191 -10.84 -15.62 -4.64
CA GLY A 191 -9.97 -16.78 -4.39
C GLY A 191 -8.68 -16.84 -5.21
N GLN A 192 -8.40 -15.83 -6.03
CA GLN A 192 -7.17 -15.72 -6.82
C GLN A 192 -6.04 -15.16 -5.97
N TYR A 193 -4.80 -15.63 -6.18
CA TYR A 193 -3.62 -14.99 -5.58
C TYR A 193 -3.09 -13.88 -6.49
N LYS A 194 -2.88 -12.70 -5.92
CA LYS A 194 -2.31 -11.54 -6.61
C LYS A 194 -1.22 -10.92 -5.77
N ASN A 195 -0.13 -10.53 -6.41
CA ASN A 195 0.98 -9.87 -5.71
C ASN A 195 0.62 -8.40 -5.47
N PRO A 196 0.94 -7.83 -4.30
CA PRO A 196 0.78 -6.41 -4.06
C PRO A 196 1.76 -5.60 -4.92
N GLU A 197 1.24 -4.56 -5.56
CA GLU A 197 1.96 -3.64 -6.44
C GLU A 197 1.69 -2.17 -6.14
N CYS A 198 0.56 -1.87 -5.48
CA CYS A 198 0.05 -0.50 -5.32
C CYS A 198 -0.36 -0.21 -3.88
N TRP A 199 -0.26 1.07 -3.48
CA TRP A 199 -0.69 1.66 -2.22
C TRP A 199 -1.89 2.45 -2.65
N ILE A 200 -2.98 2.33 -1.92
CA ILE A 200 -4.20 3.02 -2.25
C ILE A 200 -4.74 3.63 -0.97
N ILE A 201 -4.98 4.92 -1.03
CA ILE A 201 -5.66 5.67 0.01
C ILE A 201 -7.13 5.68 -0.37
N TYR A 202 -7.94 5.05 0.46
CA TYR A 202 -9.39 5.03 0.30
C TYR A 202 -10.04 5.93 1.34
N ARG A 203 -11.07 6.68 0.94
CA ARG A 203 -12.05 7.28 1.84
C ARG A 203 -13.23 6.33 1.97
N ARG A 204 -13.70 6.03 3.17
CA ARG A 204 -14.96 5.31 3.33
C ARG A 204 -16.14 6.25 3.08
N ASP A 205 -17.18 5.77 2.40
CA ASP A 205 -18.37 6.58 2.12
C ASP A 205 -19.25 6.78 3.36
N ASP A 206 -19.21 5.86 4.33
CA ASP A 206 -20.11 5.86 5.49
C ASP A 206 -19.69 6.81 6.61
N ASN A 207 -18.39 6.98 6.85
CA ASN A 207 -17.85 7.83 7.91
C ASN A 207 -16.81 8.86 7.42
N GLY A 208 -16.39 8.78 6.16
CA GLY A 208 -15.37 9.68 5.61
C GLY A 208 -13.96 9.44 6.15
N ASN A 209 -13.71 8.35 6.87
CA ASN A 209 -12.39 8.03 7.41
C ASN A 209 -11.46 7.46 6.33
N PRO A 210 -10.14 7.71 6.44
CA PRO A 210 -9.17 7.09 5.57
C PRO A 210 -8.98 5.61 5.88
N GLU A 211 -8.67 4.83 4.86
CA GLU A 211 -8.13 3.48 4.99
C GLU A 211 -6.96 3.32 4.02
N ILE A 212 -5.87 2.72 4.50
CA ILE A 212 -4.68 2.48 3.69
C ILE A 212 -4.67 1.03 3.27
N TRP A 213 -4.63 0.83 1.95
CA TRP A 213 -4.76 -0.48 1.33
C TRP A 213 -3.55 -0.80 0.46
N VAL A 214 -3.29 -2.08 0.30
CA VAL A 214 -2.48 -2.60 -0.81
C VAL A 214 -3.39 -3.10 -1.92
N GLY A 215 -2.91 -3.00 -3.15
CA GLY A 215 -3.61 -3.42 -4.35
C GLY A 215 -2.70 -3.99 -5.42
N TYR A 216 -3.28 -4.39 -6.53
CA TYR A 216 -2.57 -4.86 -7.72
C TYR A 216 -3.05 -4.11 -8.96
N LYS A 217 -2.28 -4.10 -10.06
CA LYS A 217 -2.70 -3.49 -11.32
C LYS A 217 -2.85 -4.54 -12.42
N SER A 218 -4.08 -4.69 -12.94
CA SER A 218 -4.39 -5.55 -14.08
C SER A 218 -5.25 -4.76 -15.07
N GLY A 219 -4.59 -3.87 -15.82
CA GLY A 219 -5.25 -2.76 -16.52
C GLY A 219 -5.53 -1.62 -15.54
N ASN A 220 -6.51 -1.83 -14.65
CA ASN A 220 -6.87 -0.89 -13.59
C ASN A 220 -6.35 -1.36 -12.21
N ILE A 221 -6.30 -0.44 -11.24
CA ILE A 221 -5.81 -0.69 -9.87
C ILE A 221 -6.91 -1.34 -9.01
N GLN A 222 -6.67 -2.48 -8.42
CA GLN A 222 -7.71 -3.16 -7.64
C GLN A 222 -7.27 -3.34 -6.19
N PRO A 223 -8.20 -3.16 -5.22
CA PRO A 223 -7.90 -3.39 -3.82
C PRO A 223 -7.62 -4.88 -3.58
N LEU A 224 -6.64 -5.17 -2.73
CA LEU A 224 -6.40 -6.52 -2.20
C LEU A 224 -6.86 -6.56 -0.75
N CYS A 225 -6.14 -5.84 0.10
CA CYS A 225 -6.42 -5.84 1.53
C CYS A 225 -5.99 -4.54 2.21
N ARG A 226 -6.64 -4.25 3.33
CA ARG A 226 -6.36 -3.14 4.22
C ARG A 226 -5.10 -3.42 5.02
N ILE A 227 -4.29 -2.39 5.20
CA ILE A 227 -3.09 -2.39 6.03
C ILE A 227 -3.31 -1.56 7.29
N TYR A 228 -4.11 -0.49 7.22
CA TYR A 228 -4.40 0.40 8.34
C TYR A 228 -5.81 1.01 8.19
N PRO A 229 -6.58 1.26 9.27
CA PRO A 229 -6.23 1.14 10.71
C PRO A 229 -6.23 -0.27 11.29
N ASP A 230 -7.01 -1.20 10.74
CA ASP A 230 -6.97 -2.61 11.14
C ASP A 230 -6.48 -3.46 9.95
N PRO A 231 -5.21 -3.92 9.96
CA PRO A 231 -4.65 -4.72 8.88
C PRO A 231 -5.48 -6.00 8.65
N ALA A 232 -5.62 -6.46 7.42
CA ALA A 232 -6.22 -7.76 7.16
C ALA A 232 -5.39 -8.88 7.80
N GLN A 233 -5.99 -10.06 8.01
CA GLN A 233 -5.34 -11.19 8.68
C GLN A 233 -3.97 -11.54 8.07
N ASP A 234 -3.83 -11.42 6.75
CA ASP A 234 -2.57 -11.64 6.03
C ASP A 234 -1.43 -10.69 6.46
N TYR A 235 -1.75 -9.53 7.02
CA TYR A 235 -0.80 -8.53 7.52
C TYR A 235 -0.73 -8.44 9.06
N LYS A 236 -1.64 -9.07 9.82
CA LYS A 236 -1.59 -9.10 11.29
C LYS A 236 -0.44 -9.97 11.87
N GLN A 237 0.23 -10.78 11.03
CA GLN A 237 1.16 -11.84 11.46
C GLN A 237 2.62 -11.62 11.06
#